data_AF-A0A0U4F4N8-F1
#
_entry.id   AF-A0A0U4F4N8-F1
#
_cell.length_a   1.000
_cell.length_b   1.000
_cell.length_c   1.000
_cell.angle_alpha   90.00
_cell.angle_beta   90.00
_cell.angle_gamma   90.00
#
_symmetry.space_group_name_H-M   'P 1'
#
loop_
_entity.id
_entity.type
_entity.pdbx_description
1 polymer ?
#
loop_
_entity_poly.entity_id
_entity_poly.type
_entity_poly.pdbx_seq_one_letter_code
_entity_poly.pdbx_strand_id
1 'polypeptide(L)'
;MLKKSDVPNIVAEALSPYEKEKKESTFLPLRVYYKGQYYFFFTVTPPIEYVVIREDGIVPFYDDAKVITLTANGFDTMNKNLNSIGKEWLNSSAKMLFYNLIDTLERLKQKLVSSMPDDVYQSLNSFIEMAKRGIHEQEIIEETVKEGLNYTESVYKKGILTKEDADYLEQNKDETMRAMSRKNLIQMETYEERKKVISFIWKKIWTKPYLLFDLLLLLRYQINLRSNKDRKAAEARKLINRIEEGKPSAEHEETKNNILQSILNPKT
;
A
#
# COMPACT_ATOMS: atom_id res chain seq x y z
N MET A 1 5.61 17.65 -16.48
CA MET A 1 5.00 18.13 -15.23
C MET A 1 4.81 19.63 -15.32
N LEU A 2 3.60 20.13 -15.03
CA LEU A 2 3.27 21.55 -15.10
C LEU A 2 3.97 22.33 -13.99
N LYS A 3 4.38 23.56 -14.28
CA LYS A 3 4.94 24.53 -13.34
C LYS A 3 3.89 25.60 -13.00
N LYS A 4 4.10 26.33 -11.90
CA LYS A 4 3.20 27.44 -11.51
C LYS A 4 3.11 28.51 -12.61
N SER A 5 4.20 28.71 -13.38
CA SER A 5 4.23 29.59 -14.55
C SER A 5 3.34 29.14 -15.71
N ASP A 6 2.92 27.88 -15.73
CA ASP A 6 2.10 27.30 -16.80
C ASP A 6 0.60 27.44 -16.47
N VAL A 7 0.26 27.94 -15.27
CA VAL A 7 -1.13 28.22 -14.87
C VAL A 7 -1.56 29.54 -15.52
N PRO A 8 -2.69 29.57 -16.26
CA PRO A 8 -3.18 30.80 -16.89
C PRO A 8 -3.42 31.92 -15.88
N ASN A 9 -3.14 33.18 -16.25
CA ASN A 9 -3.35 34.34 -15.36
C ASN A 9 -4.80 34.43 -14.85
N ILE A 10 -5.78 34.12 -15.70
CA ILE A 10 -7.20 34.13 -15.31
C ILE A 10 -7.53 33.11 -14.19
N VAL A 11 -6.81 31.98 -14.17
CA VAL A 11 -6.92 30.98 -13.09
C VAL A 11 -6.24 31.48 -11.82
N ALA A 12 -5.08 32.13 -11.94
CA ALA A 12 -4.40 32.74 -10.80
C ALA A 12 -5.21 33.89 -10.17
N GLU A 13 -5.84 34.73 -11.00
CA GLU A 13 -6.76 35.77 -10.55
C GLU A 13 -7.96 35.17 -9.82
N ALA A 14 -8.56 34.09 -10.33
CA ALA A 14 -9.64 33.37 -9.69
C ALA A 14 -9.23 32.66 -8.37
N LEU A 15 -7.95 32.30 -8.22
CA LEU A 15 -7.41 31.69 -7.00
C LEU A 15 -7.14 32.73 -5.90
N SER A 16 -6.80 33.96 -6.28
CA SER A 16 -6.40 35.02 -5.34
C SER A 16 -7.36 35.28 -4.16
N PRO A 17 -8.71 35.18 -4.27
CA PRO A 17 -9.60 35.40 -3.13
C PRO A 17 -9.49 34.32 -2.04
N TYR A 18 -8.92 33.16 -2.38
CA TYR A 18 -8.71 32.04 -1.47
C TYR A 18 -7.34 32.13 -0.74
N GLU A 19 -6.36 32.83 -1.33
CA GLU A 19 -5.04 33.12 -0.76
C GLU A 19 -5.08 34.36 0.16
N LYS A 20 -5.84 34.28 1.26
CA LYS A 20 -5.91 35.34 2.29
C LYS A 20 -4.60 35.45 3.07
N GLU A 21 -4.43 36.51 3.86
CA GLU A 21 -3.26 36.68 4.75
C GLU A 21 -2.99 35.40 5.56
N LYS A 22 -1.77 34.85 5.40
CA LYS A 22 -1.26 33.59 5.99
C LYS A 22 -1.75 32.28 5.36
N LYS A 23 -2.50 32.32 4.26
CA LYS A 23 -2.83 31.13 3.46
C LYS A 23 -1.98 31.08 2.20
N GLU A 24 -1.33 29.94 1.99
CA GLU A 24 -0.56 29.67 0.78
C GLU A 24 -1.25 28.57 -0.02
N SER A 25 -1.24 28.70 -1.36
CA SER A 25 -1.70 27.62 -2.24
C SER A 25 -0.53 26.83 -2.82
N THR A 26 -0.75 25.53 -2.91
CA THR A 26 0.01 24.62 -3.76
C THR A 26 -0.94 24.03 -4.80
N PHE A 27 -0.42 23.59 -5.94
CA PHE A 27 -1.25 23.01 -6.99
C PHE A 27 -0.73 21.62 -7.36
N LEU A 28 -1.66 20.74 -7.73
CA LEU A 28 -1.30 19.47 -8.35
C LEU A 28 -0.78 19.78 -9.76
N PRO A 29 0.44 19.35 -10.14
CA PRO A 29 1.05 19.76 -11.40
C PRO A 29 0.55 18.96 -12.61
N LEU A 30 -0.78 18.86 -12.71
CA LEU A 30 -1.59 18.17 -13.70
C LEU A 30 -2.88 18.98 -13.94
N ARG A 31 -3.42 18.94 -15.16
CA ARG A 31 -4.81 19.35 -15.41
C ARG A 31 -5.73 18.17 -15.20
N VAL A 32 -6.85 18.35 -14.52
CA VAL A 32 -7.87 17.32 -14.36
C VAL A 32 -8.90 17.46 -15.49
N TYR A 33 -9.13 16.41 -16.26
CA TYR A 33 -10.11 16.38 -17.33
C TYR A 33 -11.42 15.78 -16.83
N TYR A 34 -12.52 16.54 -16.92
CA TYR A 34 -13.84 16.11 -16.48
C TYR A 34 -14.93 16.77 -17.33
N LYS A 35 -15.92 16.00 -17.78
CA LYS A 35 -17.06 16.47 -18.61
C LYS A 35 -16.65 17.37 -19.80
N GLY A 36 -15.55 17.02 -20.49
CA GLY A 36 -15.08 17.77 -21.66
C GLY A 36 -14.28 19.03 -21.36
N GLN A 37 -13.98 19.32 -20.09
CA GLN A 37 -13.31 20.53 -19.63
C GLN A 37 -12.05 20.19 -18.83
N TYR A 38 -11.09 21.12 -18.81
CA TYR A 38 -9.88 21.02 -18.00
C TYR A 38 -9.98 21.90 -16.75
N TYR A 39 -9.47 21.38 -15.64
CA TYR A 39 -9.47 22.04 -14.35
C TYR A 39 -8.09 21.99 -13.70
N PHE A 40 -7.79 23.00 -12.90
CA PHE A 40 -6.66 23.05 -11.99
C PHE A 40 -7.17 22.76 -10.57
N PHE A 41 -6.39 21.96 -9.83
CA PHE A 41 -6.67 21.59 -8.46
C PHE A 41 -5.63 22.21 -7.53
N PHE A 42 -6.10 22.99 -6.56
CA PHE A 42 -5.26 23.68 -5.59
C PHE A 42 -5.56 23.20 -4.18
N THR A 43 -4.51 23.09 -3.37
CA THR A 43 -4.58 22.90 -1.92
C THR A 43 -4.15 24.19 -1.25
N VAL A 44 -5.02 24.77 -0.45
CA VAL A 44 -4.78 26.00 0.32
C VAL A 44 -4.51 25.62 1.77
N THR A 45 -3.47 26.18 2.39
CA THR A 45 -3.07 25.87 3.77
C THR A 45 -2.62 27.11 4.53
N PRO A 46 -2.90 27.27 5.85
CA PRO A 46 -3.74 26.45 6.75
C PRO A 46 -5.17 27.04 6.99
N PRO A 47 -6.19 26.21 7.38
CA PRO A 47 -6.19 24.74 7.40
C PRO A 47 -6.17 24.16 5.97
N ILE A 48 -6.07 22.83 5.83
CA ILE A 48 -6.08 22.17 4.51
C ILE A 48 -7.48 22.29 3.89
N GLU A 49 -7.55 23.08 2.82
CA GLU A 49 -8.75 23.34 2.03
C GLU A 49 -8.45 23.12 0.54
N TYR A 50 -9.49 22.83 -0.24
CA TYR A 50 -9.36 22.51 -1.66
C TYR A 50 -10.17 23.48 -2.51
N VAL A 51 -9.59 23.93 -3.61
CA VAL A 51 -10.31 24.70 -4.62
C VAL A 51 -10.00 24.17 -6.01
N VAL A 52 -11.07 24.02 -6.78
CA VAL A 52 -11.02 23.63 -8.19
C VAL A 52 -11.36 24.85 -9.03
N ILE A 53 -10.59 25.09 -10.09
CA ILE A 53 -10.81 26.20 -11.01
C ILE A 53 -10.70 25.67 -12.44
N ARG A 54 -11.67 25.96 -13.31
CA ARG A 54 -11.63 25.57 -14.72
C ARG A 54 -10.55 26.37 -15.46
N GLU A 55 -10.05 25.84 -16.58
CA GLU A 55 -8.96 26.44 -17.37
C GLU A 55 -9.26 27.88 -17.85
N ASP A 56 -10.54 28.26 -17.97
CA ASP A 56 -11.01 29.61 -18.29
C ASP A 56 -11.22 30.52 -17.06
N GLY A 57 -10.80 30.10 -15.87
CA GLY A 57 -10.90 30.85 -14.62
C GLY A 57 -12.25 30.73 -13.91
N ILE A 58 -13.22 30.01 -14.47
CA ILE A 58 -14.51 29.81 -13.80
C ILE A 58 -14.37 28.80 -12.66
N VAL A 59 -14.85 29.18 -11.48
CA VAL A 59 -14.94 28.31 -10.31
C VAL A 59 -16.22 27.45 -10.44
N PRO A 60 -16.13 26.14 -10.68
CA PRO A 60 -17.30 25.28 -10.77
C PRO A 60 -18.04 25.16 -9.43
N PHE A 61 -19.32 24.80 -9.49
CA PHE A 61 -20.09 24.46 -8.30
C PHE A 61 -19.58 23.19 -7.62
N TYR A 62 -19.97 23.06 -6.35
CA TYR A 62 -19.53 22.02 -5.43
C TYR A 62 -19.71 20.60 -5.98
N ASP A 63 -20.82 20.32 -6.68
CA ASP A 63 -21.10 18.97 -7.20
C ASP A 63 -20.08 18.51 -8.24
N ASP A 64 -19.65 19.40 -9.13
CA ASP A 64 -18.59 19.11 -10.11
C ASP A 64 -17.22 19.12 -9.43
N ALA A 65 -16.98 20.10 -8.55
CA ALA A 65 -15.73 20.21 -7.79
C ALA A 65 -15.47 18.97 -6.91
N LYS A 66 -16.52 18.34 -6.38
CA LYS A 66 -16.44 17.11 -5.59
C LYS A 66 -15.76 15.97 -6.35
N VAL A 67 -16.19 15.71 -7.58
CA VAL A 67 -15.64 14.62 -8.38
C VAL A 67 -14.18 14.91 -8.73
N ILE A 68 -13.88 16.15 -9.12
CA ILE A 68 -12.54 16.60 -9.48
C ILE A 68 -11.59 16.53 -8.27
N THR A 69 -12.03 17.02 -7.11
CA THR A 69 -11.26 16.98 -5.86
C THR A 69 -10.96 15.55 -5.43
N LEU A 70 -11.95 14.66 -5.44
CA LEU A 70 -11.71 13.25 -5.08
C LEU A 70 -10.74 12.56 -6.05
N THR A 71 -10.85 12.86 -7.35
CA THR A 71 -9.94 12.33 -8.37
C THR A 71 -8.51 12.82 -8.15
N ALA A 72 -8.32 14.14 -8.01
CA ALA A 72 -7.03 14.77 -7.82
C ALA A 72 -6.36 14.37 -6.51
N ASN A 73 -7.13 14.40 -5.40
CA ASN A 73 -6.63 14.03 -4.09
C ASN A 73 -6.29 12.53 -4.02
N GLY A 74 -7.17 11.66 -4.53
CA GLY A 74 -6.91 10.22 -4.60
C GLY A 74 -5.63 9.91 -5.36
N PHE A 75 -5.45 10.52 -6.54
CA PHE A 75 -4.22 10.38 -7.32
C PHE A 75 -2.97 10.90 -6.57
N ASP A 76 -3.03 12.09 -5.98
CA ASP A 76 -1.89 12.69 -5.26
C ASP A 76 -1.49 11.87 -4.03
N THR A 77 -2.46 11.43 -3.23
CA THR A 77 -2.23 10.55 -2.08
C THR A 77 -1.62 9.23 -2.52
N MET A 78 -2.13 8.60 -3.60
CA MET A 78 -1.54 7.37 -4.11
C MET A 78 -0.13 7.56 -4.62
N ASN A 79 0.12 8.62 -5.37
CA ASN A 79 1.46 8.93 -5.85
C ASN A 79 2.45 9.16 -4.70
N LYS A 80 2.04 9.88 -3.65
CA LYS A 80 2.85 10.07 -2.43
C LYS A 80 3.13 8.74 -1.73
N ASN A 81 2.12 7.90 -1.55
CA ASN A 81 2.27 6.58 -0.90
C ASN A 81 3.17 5.63 -1.70
N LEU A 82 3.04 5.60 -3.02
CA LEU A 82 3.92 4.81 -3.89
C LEU A 82 5.37 5.31 -3.81
N ASN A 83 5.57 6.63 -3.81
CA ASN A 83 6.92 7.21 -3.74
C ASN A 83 7.59 7.11 -2.37
N SER A 84 6.81 6.98 -1.29
CA SER A 84 7.33 6.73 0.06
C SER A 84 7.38 5.22 0.35
N ILE A 85 6.26 4.66 0.78
CA ILE A 85 6.11 3.29 1.25
C ILE A 85 6.33 2.27 0.12
N GLY A 86 5.81 2.57 -1.09
CA GLY A 86 5.99 1.67 -2.23
C GLY A 86 7.47 1.41 -2.57
N LYS A 87 8.28 2.47 -2.60
CA LYS A 87 9.73 2.33 -2.82
C LYS A 87 10.42 1.56 -1.69
N GLU A 88 9.96 1.68 -0.45
CA GLU A 88 10.47 0.85 0.64
C GLU A 88 10.17 -0.62 0.41
N TRP A 89 8.98 -0.96 -0.08
CA TRP A 89 8.61 -2.34 -0.42
C TRP A 89 9.47 -2.92 -1.55
N LEU A 90 9.73 -2.14 -2.61
CA LEU A 90 10.61 -2.54 -3.72
C LEU A 90 12.05 -2.77 -3.29
N ASN A 91 12.56 -1.96 -2.36
CA ASN A 91 13.93 -2.07 -1.87
C ASN A 91 14.05 -2.98 -0.64
N SER A 92 12.94 -3.59 -0.20
CA SER A 92 12.94 -4.42 1.00
C SER A 92 13.73 -5.70 0.78
N SER A 93 14.44 -6.16 1.81
CA SER A 93 15.08 -7.48 1.80
C SER A 93 14.08 -8.62 2.06
N ALA A 94 12.76 -8.36 2.03
CA ALA A 94 11.73 -9.33 2.41
C ALA A 94 11.81 -10.62 1.59
N LYS A 95 12.02 -10.52 0.27
CA LYS A 95 12.17 -11.68 -0.61
C LYS A 95 13.41 -12.52 -0.26
N MET A 96 14.54 -11.84 -0.05
CA MET A 96 15.80 -12.48 0.37
C MET A 96 15.67 -13.17 1.73
N LEU A 97 14.93 -12.57 2.67
CA LEU A 97 14.64 -13.18 3.97
C LEU A 97 13.88 -14.50 3.82
N PHE A 98 12.91 -14.60 2.89
CA PHE A 98 12.23 -15.87 2.63
C PHE A 98 13.13 -16.90 1.93
N TYR A 99 13.97 -16.51 0.97
CA TYR A 99 14.94 -17.43 0.37
C TYR A 99 15.89 -18.02 1.42
N ASN A 100 16.48 -17.18 2.27
CA ASN A 100 17.36 -17.60 3.36
C ASN A 100 16.63 -18.51 4.37
N LEU A 101 15.34 -18.28 4.60
CA LEU A 101 14.50 -19.14 5.43
C LEU A 101 14.31 -20.51 4.77
N ILE A 102 13.99 -20.58 3.47
CA ILE A 102 13.86 -21.84 2.73
C ILE A 102 15.16 -22.62 2.80
N ASP A 103 16.30 -21.99 2.51
CA ASP A 103 17.62 -22.65 2.55
C ASP A 103 17.93 -23.22 3.94
N THR A 104 17.55 -22.48 5.00
CA THR A 104 17.71 -22.94 6.38
C THR A 104 16.82 -24.14 6.68
N LEU A 105 15.56 -24.12 6.24
CA LEU A 105 14.61 -25.20 6.46
C LEU A 105 14.96 -26.47 5.66
N GLU A 106 15.40 -26.33 4.41
CA GLU A 106 15.85 -27.46 3.58
C GLU A 106 17.14 -28.08 4.12
N ARG A 107 18.09 -27.26 4.58
CA ARG A 107 19.29 -27.75 5.28
C ARG A 107 18.93 -28.52 6.56
N LEU A 108 17.97 -28.02 7.34
CA LEU A 108 17.47 -28.71 8.53
C LEU A 108 16.77 -30.02 8.16
N LYS A 109 15.99 -30.04 7.08
CA LYS A 109 15.35 -31.26 6.55
C LYS A 109 16.39 -32.33 6.29
N GLN A 110 17.44 -32.01 5.54
CA GLN A 110 18.53 -32.94 5.23
C GLN A 110 19.26 -33.45 6.47
N LYS A 111 19.58 -32.56 7.43
CA LYS A 111 20.31 -32.92 8.67
C LYS A 111 19.50 -33.79 9.64
N LEU A 112 18.16 -33.71 9.58
CA LEU A 112 17.30 -34.25 10.62
C LEU A 112 16.30 -35.30 10.14
N VAL A 113 16.13 -35.51 8.83
CA VAL A 113 15.11 -36.40 8.23
C VAL A 113 15.06 -37.78 8.89
N SER A 114 16.20 -38.41 9.16
CA SER A 114 16.26 -39.76 9.76
C SER A 114 15.85 -39.82 11.24
N SER A 115 15.77 -38.66 11.90
CA SER A 115 15.50 -38.54 13.34
C SER A 115 14.26 -37.69 13.64
N MET A 116 13.55 -37.26 12.59
CA MET A 116 12.40 -36.37 12.66
C MET A 116 11.12 -37.20 12.67
N PRO A 117 10.24 -37.02 13.69
CA PRO A 117 8.90 -37.60 13.67
C PRO A 117 8.11 -37.11 12.45
N ASP A 118 7.22 -37.96 11.92
CA ASP A 118 6.43 -37.65 10.72
C ASP A 118 5.64 -36.35 10.84
N ASP A 119 5.06 -36.08 12.02
CA ASP A 119 4.27 -34.89 12.25
C ASP A 119 5.12 -33.60 12.25
N VAL A 120 6.38 -33.67 12.67
CA VAL A 120 7.35 -32.58 12.57
C VAL A 120 7.84 -32.42 11.14
N TYR A 121 8.05 -33.52 10.42
CA TYR A 121 8.44 -33.50 9.01
C TYR A 121 7.37 -32.84 8.13
N GLN A 122 6.09 -33.15 8.36
CA GLN A 122 4.98 -32.48 7.72
C GLN A 122 4.94 -30.98 8.05
N SER A 123 5.09 -30.60 9.33
CA SER A 123 5.16 -29.19 9.72
C SER A 123 6.35 -28.46 9.10
N LEU A 124 7.51 -29.11 8.92
CA LEU A 124 8.67 -28.54 8.23
C LEU A 124 8.37 -28.26 6.76
N ASN A 125 7.77 -29.22 6.04
CA ASN A 125 7.38 -29.02 4.65
C ASN A 125 6.34 -27.89 4.53
N SER A 126 5.37 -27.83 5.44
CA SER A 126 4.42 -26.71 5.48
C SER A 126 5.10 -25.36 5.72
N PHE A 127 6.16 -25.33 6.53
CA PHE A 127 6.93 -24.10 6.76
C PHE A 127 7.74 -23.67 5.51
N ILE A 128 8.26 -24.64 4.74
CA ILE A 128 8.93 -24.35 3.47
C ILE A 128 7.92 -23.79 2.45
N GLU A 129 6.76 -24.43 2.30
CA GLU A 129 5.71 -23.97 1.38
C GLU A 129 5.16 -22.59 1.76
N MET A 130 5.05 -22.30 3.06
CA MET A 130 4.72 -20.97 3.56
C MET A 130 5.70 -19.91 3.06
N ALA A 131 7.00 -20.18 3.18
CA ALA A 131 8.02 -19.24 2.76
C ALA A 131 7.99 -19.02 1.24
N LYS A 132 7.73 -20.07 0.44
CA LYS A 132 7.54 -19.96 -1.02
C LYS A 132 6.33 -19.10 -1.37
N ARG A 133 5.19 -19.29 -0.69
CA ARG A 133 4.02 -18.41 -0.88
C ARG A 133 4.31 -16.97 -0.46
N GLY A 134 5.06 -16.78 0.63
CA GLY A 134 5.51 -15.45 1.06
C GLY A 134 6.38 -14.72 0.02
N ILE A 135 7.18 -15.46 -0.76
CA ILE A 135 7.92 -14.92 -1.92
C ILE A 135 6.96 -14.50 -3.01
N HIS A 136 6.01 -15.37 -3.37
CA HIS A 136 5.04 -15.08 -4.43
C HIS A 136 4.20 -13.82 -4.13
N GLU A 137 3.67 -13.70 -2.91
CA GLU A 137 2.92 -12.49 -2.52
C GLU A 137 3.81 -11.23 -2.50
N GLN A 138 5.10 -11.38 -2.17
CA GLN A 138 6.05 -10.27 -2.24
C GLN A 138 6.34 -9.85 -3.69
N GLU A 139 6.39 -10.79 -4.63
CA GLU A 139 6.53 -10.50 -6.07
C GLU A 139 5.33 -9.72 -6.60
N ILE A 140 4.11 -10.10 -6.21
CA ILE A 140 2.90 -9.37 -6.58
C ILE A 140 2.98 -7.92 -6.07
N ILE A 141 3.36 -7.72 -4.80
CA ILE A 141 3.55 -6.37 -4.23
C ILE A 141 4.58 -5.57 -5.03
N GLU A 142 5.71 -6.17 -5.40
CA GLU A 142 6.76 -5.51 -6.16
C GLU A 142 6.28 -5.13 -7.57
N GLU A 143 5.56 -6.02 -8.24
CA GLU A 143 5.01 -5.80 -9.56
C GLU A 143 3.97 -4.68 -9.56
N THR A 144 2.95 -4.75 -8.69
CA THR A 144 1.88 -3.74 -8.62
C THR A 144 2.40 -2.35 -8.23
N VAL A 145 3.38 -2.28 -7.33
CA VAL A 145 4.00 -1.00 -6.96
C VAL A 145 4.79 -0.42 -8.12
N LYS A 146 5.55 -1.26 -8.84
CA LYS A 146 6.32 -0.82 -10.00
C LYS A 146 5.41 -0.35 -11.12
N GLU A 147 4.32 -1.07 -11.38
CA GLU A 147 3.28 -0.66 -12.33
C GLU A 147 2.66 0.68 -11.92
N GLY A 148 2.27 0.83 -10.66
CA GLY A 148 1.74 2.09 -10.13
C GLY A 148 2.71 3.28 -10.29
N LEU A 149 3.99 3.09 -9.97
CA LEU A 149 5.03 4.13 -10.15
C LEU A 149 5.24 4.51 -11.62
N ASN A 150 5.29 3.52 -12.51
CA ASN A 150 5.42 3.79 -13.95
C ASN A 150 4.17 4.50 -14.48
N TYR A 151 2.99 4.13 -13.97
CA TYR A 151 1.72 4.72 -14.37
C TYR A 151 1.64 6.19 -13.94
N THR A 152 1.95 6.51 -12.68
CA THR A 152 1.96 7.91 -12.22
C THR A 152 2.94 8.75 -13.03
N GLU A 153 4.13 8.23 -13.34
CA GLU A 153 5.09 8.92 -14.20
C GLU A 153 4.51 9.19 -15.60
N SER A 154 3.80 8.23 -16.18
CA SER A 154 3.14 8.39 -17.48
C SER A 154 2.05 9.48 -17.46
N VAL A 155 1.25 9.56 -16.38
CA VAL A 155 0.24 10.60 -16.19
C VAL A 155 0.89 11.98 -16.05
N TYR A 156 2.00 12.10 -15.31
CA TYR A 156 2.78 13.34 -15.22
C TYR A 156 3.44 13.76 -16.55
N LYS A 157 3.81 12.81 -17.40
CA LYS A 157 4.30 13.08 -18.77
C LYS A 157 3.17 13.57 -19.68
N LYS A 158 2.00 12.94 -19.60
CA LYS A 158 0.78 13.35 -20.32
C LYS A 158 0.28 14.73 -19.87
N GLY A 159 0.47 15.07 -18.59
CA GLY A 159 0.06 16.35 -18.01
C GLY A 159 -1.45 16.48 -17.79
N ILE A 160 -2.20 15.39 -17.97
CA ILE A 160 -3.65 15.33 -17.85
C ILE A 160 -4.03 14.13 -16.98
N LEU A 161 -4.78 14.39 -15.92
CA LEU A 161 -5.38 13.40 -15.04
C LEU A 161 -6.85 13.20 -15.40
N THR A 162 -7.26 11.96 -15.64
CA THR A 162 -8.65 11.57 -15.84
C THR A 162 -9.18 10.79 -14.64
N LYS A 163 -10.49 10.51 -14.61
CA LYS A 163 -11.06 9.64 -13.57
C LYS A 163 -10.54 8.21 -13.71
N GLU A 164 -10.42 7.74 -14.94
CA GLU A 164 -9.92 6.41 -15.28
C GLU A 164 -8.48 6.20 -14.77
N ASP A 165 -7.65 7.25 -14.84
CA ASP A 165 -6.29 7.23 -14.29
C ASP A 165 -6.29 7.04 -12.75
N ALA A 166 -7.21 7.70 -12.04
CA ALA A 166 -7.34 7.56 -10.60
C ALA A 166 -7.91 6.19 -10.21
N ASP A 167 -8.94 5.72 -10.93
CA ASP A 167 -9.55 4.41 -10.71
C ASP A 167 -8.54 3.27 -10.96
N TYR A 168 -7.66 3.41 -11.96
CA TYR A 168 -6.57 2.45 -12.22
C TYR A 168 -5.58 2.35 -11.04
N LEU A 169 -5.15 3.50 -10.50
CA LEU A 169 -4.25 3.50 -9.34
C LEU A 169 -4.91 2.96 -8.07
N GLU A 170 -6.21 3.20 -7.90
CA GLU A 170 -6.97 2.62 -6.80
C GLU A 170 -7.01 1.08 -6.89
N GLN A 171 -7.22 0.53 -8.09
CA GLN A 171 -7.14 -0.92 -8.31
C GLN A 171 -5.75 -1.50 -7.99
N ASN A 172 -4.68 -0.80 -8.39
CA ASN A 172 -3.31 -1.19 -8.06
C ASN A 172 -3.05 -1.19 -6.54
N LYS A 173 -3.56 -0.17 -5.84
CA LYS A 173 -3.49 -0.10 -4.37
C LYS A 173 -4.23 -1.30 -3.77
N ASP A 174 -5.43 -1.58 -4.23
CA ASP A 174 -6.24 -2.68 -3.71
C ASP A 174 -5.53 -4.04 -3.88
N GLU A 175 -4.94 -4.31 -5.06
CA GLU A 175 -4.18 -5.54 -5.26
C GLU A 175 -2.96 -5.63 -4.35
N THR A 176 -2.23 -4.53 -4.19
CA THR A 176 -1.09 -4.45 -3.26
C THR A 176 -1.52 -4.76 -1.82
N MET A 177 -2.65 -4.19 -1.38
CA MET A 177 -3.21 -4.43 -0.05
C MET A 177 -3.72 -5.88 0.13
N ARG A 178 -4.29 -6.49 -0.92
CA ARG A 178 -4.67 -7.92 -0.92
C ARG A 178 -3.45 -8.81 -0.73
N ALA A 179 -2.40 -8.62 -1.54
CA ALA A 179 -1.18 -9.40 -1.44
C ALA A 179 -0.51 -9.25 -0.07
N MET A 180 -0.45 -8.03 0.47
CA MET A 180 0.07 -7.80 1.83
C MET A 180 -0.76 -8.52 2.90
N SER A 181 -2.08 -8.52 2.75
CA SER A 181 -3.00 -9.21 3.67
C SER A 181 -2.86 -10.74 3.59
N ARG A 182 -2.76 -11.30 2.38
CA ARG A 182 -2.51 -12.73 2.15
C ARG A 182 -1.18 -13.16 2.77
N LYS A 183 -0.12 -12.39 2.54
CA LYS A 183 1.20 -12.59 3.16
C LYS A 183 1.11 -12.63 4.69
N ASN A 184 0.36 -11.70 5.30
CA ASN A 184 0.14 -11.70 6.75
C ASN A 184 -0.67 -12.92 7.22
N LEU A 185 -1.71 -13.29 6.48
CA LEU A 185 -2.54 -14.45 6.81
C LEU A 185 -1.73 -15.76 6.77
N ILE A 186 -0.90 -15.94 5.75
CA ILE A 186 0.01 -17.08 5.61
C ILE A 186 0.93 -17.21 6.84
N GLN A 187 1.45 -16.09 7.37
CA GLN A 187 2.26 -16.11 8.58
C GLN A 187 1.44 -16.54 9.83
N MET A 188 0.18 -16.13 9.93
CA MET A 188 -0.67 -16.51 11.05
C MET A 188 -1.07 -17.99 10.95
N GLU A 189 -1.56 -18.44 9.81
CA GLU A 189 -2.06 -19.81 9.64
C GLU A 189 -0.99 -20.85 9.94
N THR A 190 0.27 -20.57 9.59
CA THR A 190 1.40 -21.49 9.78
C THR A 190 2.10 -21.39 11.14
N TYR A 191 1.55 -20.63 12.08
CA TYR A 191 2.22 -20.40 13.36
C TYR A 191 2.49 -21.69 14.17
N GLU A 192 1.53 -22.63 14.19
CA GLU A 192 1.66 -23.85 14.99
C GLU A 192 2.71 -24.81 14.40
N GLU A 193 2.74 -24.92 13.07
CA GLU A 193 3.72 -25.71 12.33
C GLU A 193 5.13 -25.18 12.60
N ARG A 194 5.31 -23.86 12.55
CA ARG A 194 6.59 -23.21 12.84
C ARG A 194 7.03 -23.44 14.28
N LYS A 195 6.10 -23.29 15.23
CA LYS A 195 6.34 -23.55 16.65
C LYS A 195 6.75 -25.00 16.89
N LYS A 196 6.10 -25.95 16.21
CA LYS A 196 6.42 -27.38 16.30
C LYS A 196 7.85 -27.65 15.82
N VAL A 197 8.21 -27.16 14.64
CA VAL A 197 9.56 -27.30 14.06
C VAL A 197 10.64 -26.71 14.97
N ILE A 198 10.44 -25.47 15.45
CA ILE A 198 11.39 -24.79 16.33
C ILE A 198 11.54 -25.53 17.66
N SER A 199 10.43 -25.99 18.25
CA SER A 199 10.46 -26.74 19.51
C SER A 199 11.21 -28.06 19.37
N PHE A 200 11.04 -28.75 18.24
CA PHE A 200 11.79 -29.98 17.94
C PHE A 200 13.29 -29.71 17.82
N ILE A 201 13.69 -28.68 17.06
CA ILE A 201 15.09 -28.30 16.90
C ILE A 201 15.70 -27.92 18.25
N TRP A 202 14.98 -27.12 19.05
CA TRP A 202 15.41 -26.72 20.39
C TRP A 202 15.76 -27.93 21.27
N LYS A 203 14.91 -28.97 21.26
CA LYS A 203 15.17 -30.22 22.00
C LYS A 203 16.39 -30.97 21.48
N LYS A 204 16.67 -30.92 20.18
CA LYS A 204 17.80 -31.63 19.56
C LYS A 204 19.15 -30.93 19.77
N ILE A 205 19.19 -29.66 20.13
CA ILE A 205 20.44 -28.89 20.31
C ILE A 205 21.36 -29.54 21.35
N TRP A 206 20.81 -30.06 22.44
CA TRP A 206 21.61 -30.74 23.48
C TRP A 206 22.40 -31.93 22.93
N THR A 207 21.84 -32.64 21.95
CA THR A 207 22.50 -33.79 21.28
C THR A 207 23.25 -33.41 20.00
N LYS A 208 22.89 -32.29 19.37
CA LYS A 208 23.36 -31.84 18.06
C LYS A 208 23.62 -30.32 18.12
N PRO A 209 24.69 -29.86 18.79
CA PRO A 209 24.90 -28.43 19.06
C PRO A 209 25.10 -27.59 17.79
N TYR A 210 25.54 -28.20 16.68
CA TYR A 210 25.64 -27.54 15.36
C TYR A 210 24.30 -27.00 14.83
N LEU A 211 23.16 -27.40 15.40
CA LEU A 211 21.83 -26.88 15.05
C LEU A 211 21.55 -25.50 15.64
N LEU A 212 22.36 -25.03 16.60
CA LEU A 212 22.14 -23.75 17.28
C LEU A 212 22.10 -22.57 16.29
N PHE A 213 22.99 -22.57 15.28
CA PHE A 213 23.01 -21.53 14.26
C PHE A 213 21.72 -21.49 13.43
N ASP A 214 21.27 -22.66 12.95
CA ASP A 214 20.03 -22.79 12.19
C ASP A 214 18.81 -22.34 13.02
N LEU A 215 18.78 -22.67 14.30
CA LEU A 215 17.75 -22.21 15.23
C LEU A 215 17.75 -20.69 15.41
N LEU A 216 18.91 -20.07 15.65
CA LEU A 216 19.01 -18.63 15.84
C LEU A 216 18.50 -17.87 14.61
N LEU A 217 18.81 -18.37 13.41
CA LEU A 217 18.23 -17.87 12.17
C LEU A 217 16.70 -17.98 12.18
N LEU A 218 16.14 -19.16 12.48
CA LEU A 218 14.68 -19.35 12.55
C LEU A 218 14.00 -18.43 13.56
N LEU A 219 14.60 -18.21 14.73
CA LEU A 219 14.05 -17.34 15.76
C LEU A 219 14.01 -15.88 15.32
N ARG A 220 15.01 -15.40 14.56
CA ARG A 220 15.01 -14.07 13.96
C ARG A 220 13.77 -13.83 13.07
N TYR A 221 13.31 -14.86 12.37
CA TYR A 221 12.10 -14.79 11.53
C TYR A 221 10.77 -14.85 12.31
N GLN A 222 10.80 -15.06 13.64
CA GLN A 222 9.59 -15.17 14.48
C GLN A 222 9.29 -13.97 15.38
N ILE A 223 10.19 -12.98 15.48
CA ILE A 223 10.20 -11.98 16.57
C ILE A 223 8.90 -11.15 16.72
N ASN A 224 7.99 -11.11 15.72
CA ASN A 224 6.79 -10.26 15.77
C ASN A 224 5.43 -10.99 15.80
N LEU A 225 5.40 -12.31 16.04
CA LEU A 225 4.19 -13.13 15.89
C LEU A 225 3.53 -13.60 17.18
N ARG A 226 4.11 -13.28 18.35
CA ARG A 226 3.65 -13.82 19.64
C ARG A 226 2.43 -13.10 20.25
N SER A 227 2.09 -11.87 19.83
CA SER A 227 0.93 -11.15 20.36
C SER A 227 -0.21 -11.05 19.33
N ASN A 228 -1.41 -11.47 19.76
CA ASN A 228 -2.69 -11.27 19.06
C ASN A 228 -2.84 -11.95 17.67
N LYS A 229 -2.31 -13.17 17.51
CA LYS A 229 -2.40 -13.96 16.26
C LYS A 229 -3.83 -14.05 15.70
N ASP A 230 -4.79 -14.49 16.51
CA ASP A 230 -6.17 -14.71 16.04
C ASP A 230 -6.86 -13.40 15.67
N ARG A 231 -6.59 -12.34 16.43
CA ARG A 231 -7.08 -10.99 16.13
C ARG A 231 -6.50 -10.48 14.80
N LYS A 232 -5.18 -10.59 14.60
CA LYS A 232 -4.50 -10.18 13.36
C LYS A 232 -4.96 -11.00 12.15
N ALA A 233 -5.19 -12.30 12.31
CA ALA A 233 -5.72 -13.15 11.26
C ALA A 233 -7.16 -12.76 10.89
N ALA A 234 -8.00 -12.50 11.89
CA ALA A 234 -9.37 -12.02 11.67
C ALA A 234 -9.39 -10.63 11.00
N GLU A 235 -8.50 -9.72 11.40
CA GLU A 235 -8.33 -8.41 10.77
C GLU A 235 -7.89 -8.55 9.30
N ALA A 236 -6.90 -9.39 9.01
CA ALA A 236 -6.44 -9.65 7.64
C ALA A 236 -7.55 -10.24 6.76
N ARG A 237 -8.30 -11.22 7.26
CA ARG A 237 -9.46 -11.81 6.53
C ARG A 237 -10.56 -10.79 6.27
N LYS A 238 -10.89 -9.97 7.28
CA LYS A 238 -11.87 -8.88 7.13
C LYS A 238 -11.42 -7.87 6.08
N LEU A 239 -10.13 -7.55 6.02
CA LEU A 239 -9.59 -6.63 5.02
C LEU A 239 -9.70 -7.22 3.62
N ILE A 240 -9.28 -8.48 3.42
CA ILE A 240 -9.41 -9.18 2.13
C ILE A 240 -10.87 -9.18 1.65
N ASN A 241 -11.80 -9.66 2.49
CA ASN A 241 -13.21 -9.73 2.13
C ASN A 241 -13.80 -8.36 1.80
N ARG A 242 -13.40 -7.30 2.53
CA ARG A 242 -13.87 -5.93 2.23
C ARG A 242 -13.38 -5.44 0.87
N ILE A 243 -12.12 -5.70 0.54
CA ILE A 243 -11.56 -5.32 -0.77
C ILE A 243 -12.25 -6.12 -1.89
N GLU A 244 -12.56 -7.40 -1.66
CA GLU A 244 -13.32 -8.24 -2.62
C GLU A 244 -14.77 -7.79 -2.79
N GLU A 245 -15.41 -7.34 -1.72
CA GLU A 245 -16.77 -6.77 -1.73
C GLU A 245 -16.82 -5.33 -2.27
N GLY A 246 -15.66 -4.73 -2.60
CA GLY A 246 -15.57 -3.32 -3.04
C GLY A 246 -16.01 -2.32 -1.97
N LYS A 247 -15.96 -2.70 -0.69
CA LYS A 247 -16.43 -1.86 0.42
C LYS A 247 -15.28 -1.04 1.01
N PRO A 248 -15.37 0.30 1.00
CA PRO A 248 -14.36 1.15 1.61
C PRO A 248 -14.28 0.92 3.13
N SER A 249 -13.09 1.15 3.71
CA SER A 249 -12.93 1.12 5.16
C SER A 249 -13.63 2.32 5.81
N ALA A 250 -14.00 2.21 7.09
CA ALA A 250 -14.60 3.33 7.83
C ALA A 250 -13.68 4.57 7.84
N GLU A 251 -12.38 4.34 7.95
CA GLU A 251 -11.33 5.38 7.86
C GLU A 251 -11.29 6.03 6.48
N HIS A 252 -11.51 5.27 5.41
CA HIS A 252 -11.58 5.80 4.06
C HIS A 252 -12.82 6.69 3.86
N GLU A 253 -13.98 6.28 4.39
CA GLU A 253 -15.20 7.12 4.35
C GLU A 253 -15.06 8.39 5.20
N GLU A 254 -14.44 8.31 6.38
CA GLU A 254 -14.14 9.48 7.20
C GLU A 254 -13.19 10.44 6.47
N THR A 255 -12.10 9.92 5.91
CA THR A 255 -11.12 10.70 5.14
C THR A 255 -11.79 11.39 3.94
N LYS A 256 -12.61 10.65 3.20
CA LYS A 256 -13.41 11.19 2.09
C LYS A 256 -14.34 12.30 2.57
N ASN A 257 -15.07 12.10 3.66
CA ASN A 257 -15.96 13.12 4.21
C ASN A 257 -15.19 14.38 4.64
N ASN A 258 -14.01 14.23 5.25
CA ASN A 258 -13.14 15.35 5.61
C ASN A 258 -12.69 16.12 4.35
N ILE A 259 -12.27 15.42 3.30
CA ILE A 259 -11.92 16.05 2.02
C ILE A 259 -13.09 16.84 1.45
N LEU A 260 -14.29 16.25 1.46
CA LEU A 260 -15.51 16.87 0.94
C LEU A 260 -15.93 18.12 1.73
N GLN A 261 -15.72 18.13 3.04
CA GLN A 261 -16.01 19.29 3.90
C GLN A 261 -15.00 20.43 3.68
N SER A 262 -13.78 20.12 3.25
CA SER A 262 -12.71 21.07 2.96
C SER A 262 -12.77 21.74 1.58
N ILE A 263 -13.77 21.43 0.74
CA ILE A 263 -13.93 22.04 -0.59
C ILE A 263 -14.51 23.46 -0.46
N LEU A 264 -13.82 24.45 -1.04
CA LEU A 264 -14.19 25.87 -1.01
C LEU A 264 -15.09 26.31 -2.17
N ASN A 265 -15.30 25.45 -3.17
CA ASN A 265 -16.17 25.72 -4.30
C ASN A 265 -17.62 26.01 -3.85
N PRO A 266 -18.34 26.93 -4.54
CA PRO A 266 -19.68 27.36 -4.15
C PRO A 266 -20.70 26.21 -4.19
N LYS A 267 -21.59 26.15 -3.19
CA LYS A 267 -22.59 25.07 -3.04
C LYS A 267 -23.77 25.16 -4.02
N THR A 268 -24.03 26.34 -4.58
CA THR A 268 -25.18 26.66 -5.45
C THR A 268 -24.84 27.83 -6.36
#